data_AF-A0A3N2N6K2-F1
#
_entry.id   AF-A0A3N2N6K2-F1
#
_cell.length_a   1.000
_cell.length_b   1.000
_cell.length_c   1.000
_cell.angle_alpha   90.00
_cell.angle_beta   90.00
_cell.angle_gamma   90.00
#
_symmetry.space_group_name_H-M   'P 1'
#
loop_
_entity.id
_entity.type
_entity.pdbx_description
1 polymer ?
#
loop_
_entity_poly.entity_id
_entity_poly.type
_entity_poly.pdbx_seq_one_letter_code
_entity_poly.pdbx_strand_id
1 'polypeptide(L)'
;MKKETLLGLFEKYKHLGTEYVSQTGATLIGRALHIGSEAWLNSIYDTVSESDVMAMEKSMGREIPIQYREFLLNCSNGLNIMSTTLCLFGCRKLVGRDITASRQPFDLVTLNTYKSERPKNATSNLFFFGGYDWDGSQVYLTDDGRVHFCSPNDCTSLKSWNSLDNFLLSEIQRIFLSFDDNGVELDETAPTLPV
;
A
#
# COMPACT_ATOMS: atom_id res chain seq x y z
N MET A 1 -2.88 12.67 -3.68
CA MET A 1 -2.00 12.51 -4.87
C MET A 1 -2.92 12.19 -6.03
N LYS A 2 -2.71 12.78 -7.22
CA LYS A 2 -3.51 12.42 -8.40
C LYS A 2 -3.05 11.09 -9.00
N LYS A 3 -3.96 10.31 -9.57
CA LYS A 3 -3.66 9.00 -10.17
C LYS A 3 -2.58 9.10 -11.25
N GLU A 4 -2.61 10.17 -12.06
CA GLU A 4 -1.63 10.39 -13.13
C GLU A 4 -0.21 10.62 -12.58
N THR A 5 -0.10 11.32 -11.45
CA THR A 5 1.20 11.52 -10.77
C THR A 5 1.76 10.18 -10.28
N LEU A 6 0.92 9.35 -9.68
CA LEU A 6 1.32 8.02 -9.21
C LEU A 6 1.74 7.11 -10.37
N LEU A 7 0.97 7.08 -11.45
CA LEU A 7 1.30 6.32 -12.67
C LEU A 7 2.60 6.82 -13.30
N GLY A 8 2.85 8.14 -13.29
CA GLY A 8 4.09 8.75 -13.77
C GLY A 8 5.33 8.26 -13.03
N LEU A 9 5.23 7.96 -11.72
CA LEU A 9 6.33 7.36 -10.98
C LEU A 9 6.60 5.93 -11.45
N PHE A 10 5.55 5.14 -11.69
CA PHE A 10 5.65 3.73 -12.09
C PHE A 10 6.07 3.51 -13.55
N GLU A 11 6.13 4.58 -14.37
CA GLU A 11 6.73 4.53 -15.72
C GLU A 11 8.12 3.89 -15.72
N LYS A 12 8.89 4.06 -14.63
CA LYS A 12 10.25 3.50 -14.48
C LYS A 12 10.33 2.00 -14.82
N TYR A 13 9.29 1.21 -14.51
CA TYR A 13 9.32 -0.24 -14.68
C TYR A 13 8.36 -0.75 -15.76
N LYS A 14 7.68 0.13 -16.51
CA LYS A 14 6.74 -0.30 -17.56
C LYS A 14 7.39 -1.05 -18.71
N HIS A 15 8.67 -0.82 -18.98
CA HIS A 15 9.43 -1.55 -20.01
C HIS A 15 9.51 -3.06 -19.71
N LEU A 16 9.37 -3.46 -18.45
CA LEU A 16 9.29 -4.87 -18.03
C LEU A 16 7.90 -5.49 -18.22
N GLY A 17 6.95 -4.72 -18.77
CA GLY A 17 5.60 -5.17 -19.12
C GLY A 17 4.51 -4.58 -18.22
N THR A 18 3.28 -4.65 -18.71
CA THR A 18 2.08 -4.21 -17.99
C THR A 18 0.91 -5.14 -18.30
N GLU A 19 0.04 -5.39 -17.32
CA GLU A 19 -1.15 -6.21 -17.51
C GLU A 19 -2.33 -5.64 -16.71
N TYR A 20 -3.53 -5.68 -17.29
CA TYR A 20 -4.76 -5.28 -16.61
C TYR A 20 -5.63 -6.51 -16.34
N VAL A 21 -5.99 -6.72 -15.08
CA VAL A 21 -6.79 -7.83 -14.59
C VAL A 21 -8.19 -7.31 -14.28
N SER A 22 -9.12 -7.49 -15.23
CA SER A 22 -10.46 -6.90 -15.17
C SER A 22 -11.31 -7.40 -14.01
N GLN A 23 -11.06 -8.62 -13.52
CA GLN A 23 -11.80 -9.23 -12.41
C GLN A 23 -11.54 -8.52 -11.07
N THR A 24 -10.39 -7.85 -10.92
CA THR A 24 -9.99 -7.16 -9.69
C THR A 24 -9.68 -5.69 -9.89
N GLY A 25 -9.68 -5.21 -11.12
CA GLY A 25 -9.28 -3.84 -11.46
C GLY A 25 -7.79 -3.59 -11.25
N ALA A 26 -6.96 -4.62 -11.14
CA ALA A 26 -5.52 -4.46 -10.94
C ALA A 26 -4.81 -4.16 -12.26
N THR A 27 -4.04 -3.08 -12.26
CA THR A 27 -3.00 -2.82 -13.26
C THR A 27 -1.66 -3.24 -12.65
N LEU A 28 -1.08 -4.30 -13.19
CA LEU A 28 0.20 -4.87 -12.80
C LEU A 28 1.29 -4.26 -13.68
N ILE A 29 2.38 -3.80 -13.08
CA ILE A 29 3.43 -3.05 -13.76
C ILE A 29 4.80 -3.62 -13.38
N GLY A 30 5.54 -3.97 -14.42
CA GLY A 30 6.88 -4.55 -14.39
C GLY A 30 6.90 -6.01 -13.94
N ARG A 31 7.12 -6.94 -14.89
CA ARG A 31 7.22 -8.37 -14.55
C ARG A 31 8.51 -8.65 -13.78
N ALA A 32 8.41 -9.42 -12.71
CA ALA A 32 9.51 -9.76 -11.81
C ALA A 32 9.88 -11.25 -11.91
N LEU A 33 10.34 -11.70 -13.08
CA LEU A 33 10.60 -13.12 -13.35
C LEU A 33 11.64 -13.76 -12.42
N HIS A 34 12.53 -12.93 -11.83
CA HIS A 34 13.50 -13.36 -10.84
C HIS A 34 12.85 -13.79 -9.51
N ILE A 35 11.64 -13.28 -9.20
CA ILE A 35 10.84 -13.67 -8.02
C ILE A 35 9.93 -14.86 -8.37
N GLY A 36 9.32 -14.84 -9.55
CA GLY A 36 8.46 -15.93 -10.02
C GLY A 36 7.78 -15.63 -11.35
N SER A 37 7.26 -16.66 -12.02
CA SER A 37 6.66 -16.53 -13.36
C SER A 37 5.44 -15.60 -13.40
N GLU A 38 4.73 -15.49 -12.28
CA GLU A 38 3.56 -14.63 -12.12
C GLU A 38 3.85 -13.39 -11.26
N ALA A 39 5.10 -13.10 -10.92
CA ALA A 39 5.42 -11.99 -10.04
C ALA A 39 5.44 -10.64 -10.79
N TRP A 40 5.03 -9.60 -10.09
CA TRP A 40 4.99 -8.22 -10.58
C TRP A 40 5.57 -7.28 -9.53
N LEU A 41 6.30 -6.28 -9.98
CA LEU A 41 6.93 -5.28 -9.13
C LEU A 41 5.87 -4.37 -8.52
N ASN A 42 4.97 -3.81 -9.32
CA ASN A 42 4.01 -2.83 -8.83
C ASN A 42 2.58 -3.23 -9.18
N SER A 43 1.64 -2.94 -8.28
CA SER A 43 0.20 -3.09 -8.51
C SER A 43 -0.51 -1.81 -8.09
N ILE A 44 -1.27 -1.24 -9.02
CA ILE A 44 -2.24 -0.17 -8.78
C ILE A 44 -3.63 -0.70 -9.12
N TYR A 45 -4.62 -0.39 -8.30
CA TYR A 45 -5.97 -0.89 -8.45
C TYR A 45 -6.93 0.22 -8.87
N ASP A 46 -8.00 -0.14 -9.57
CA ASP A 46 -9.13 0.75 -9.79
C ASP A 46 -9.66 1.31 -8.48
N THR A 47 -10.23 2.51 -8.55
CA THR A 47 -10.76 3.19 -7.37
C THR A 47 -11.98 2.46 -6.84
N VAL A 48 -12.23 2.62 -5.54
CA VAL A 48 -13.44 2.09 -4.92
C VAL A 48 -14.61 3.03 -5.16
N SER A 49 -15.83 2.49 -5.06
CA SER A 49 -17.04 3.31 -5.05
C SER A 49 -17.30 3.94 -3.67
N GLU A 50 -18.12 4.98 -3.64
CA GLU A 50 -18.64 5.55 -2.39
C GLU A 50 -19.34 4.49 -1.52
N SER A 51 -20.10 3.58 -2.14
CA SER A 51 -20.74 2.46 -1.43
C SER A 51 -19.74 1.49 -0.82
N ASP A 52 -18.60 1.23 -1.47
CA ASP A 52 -17.55 0.38 -0.91
C ASP A 52 -16.92 1.04 0.32
N VAL A 53 -16.64 2.36 0.25
CA VAL A 53 -16.11 3.14 1.39
C VAL A 53 -17.08 3.09 2.57
N MET A 54 -18.35 3.42 2.35
CA MET A 54 -19.37 3.37 3.41
C MET A 54 -19.50 1.97 4.02
N ALA A 55 -19.36 0.91 3.21
CA ALA A 55 -19.40 -0.47 3.70
C ALA A 55 -18.17 -0.81 4.56
N MET A 56 -16.97 -0.35 4.18
CA MET A 56 -15.76 -0.50 4.98
C MET A 56 -15.88 0.25 6.32
N GLU A 57 -16.30 1.51 6.28
CA GLU A 57 -16.48 2.35 7.48
C GLU A 57 -17.48 1.75 8.44
N LYS A 58 -18.62 1.27 7.92
CA LYS A 58 -19.62 0.55 8.71
C LYS A 58 -19.05 -0.71 9.35
N SER A 59 -18.23 -1.47 8.62
CA SER A 59 -17.62 -2.71 9.12
C SER A 59 -16.59 -2.45 10.22
N MET A 60 -15.78 -1.40 10.07
CA MET A 60 -14.78 -0.99 11.07
C MET A 60 -15.39 -0.23 12.26
N GLY A 61 -16.63 0.25 12.13
CA GLY A 61 -17.28 1.09 13.15
C GLY A 61 -16.64 2.48 13.29
N ARG A 62 -15.98 2.98 12.24
CA ARG A 62 -15.33 4.30 12.19
C ARG A 62 -15.25 4.83 10.78
N GLU A 63 -15.11 6.15 10.65
CA GLU A 63 -14.81 6.80 9.37
C GLU A 63 -13.34 6.58 8.97
N ILE A 64 -13.10 6.50 7.66
CA ILE A 64 -11.77 6.51 7.06
C ILE A 64 -11.31 7.98 7.01
N PRO A 65 -10.10 8.31 7.49
CA PRO A 65 -9.57 9.67 7.43
C PRO A 65 -9.66 10.25 6.02
N ILE A 66 -10.08 11.52 5.90
CA ILE A 66 -10.44 12.16 4.62
C ILE A 66 -9.36 11.99 3.55
N GLN A 67 -8.08 12.12 3.90
CA GLN A 67 -6.97 11.95 2.94
C GLN A 67 -6.90 10.53 2.37
N TYR A 68 -7.09 9.50 3.20
CA TYR A 68 -7.07 8.12 2.73
C TYR A 68 -8.35 7.76 1.98
N ARG A 69 -9.49 8.32 2.42
CA ARG A 69 -10.77 8.20 1.73
C ARG A 69 -10.69 8.78 0.32
N GLU A 70 -10.14 9.98 0.17
CA GLU A 70 -9.89 10.62 -1.12
C GLU A 70 -8.93 9.80 -2.00
N PHE A 71 -7.89 9.21 -1.41
CA PHE A 71 -6.98 8.32 -2.11
C PHE A 71 -7.72 7.09 -2.68
N LEU A 72 -8.55 6.43 -1.88
CA LEU A 72 -9.31 5.25 -2.29
C LEU A 72 -10.32 5.56 -3.41
N LEU A 73 -11.01 6.70 -3.32
CA LEU A 73 -12.05 7.11 -4.28
C LEU A 73 -11.50 7.67 -5.60
N ASN A 74 -10.33 8.34 -5.56
CA ASN A 74 -9.85 9.13 -6.69
C ASN A 74 -8.49 8.70 -7.24
N CYS A 75 -7.72 7.90 -6.48
CA CYS A 75 -6.38 7.49 -6.88
C CYS A 75 -6.28 5.97 -7.10
N SER A 76 -6.43 5.18 -6.03
CA SER A 76 -6.33 3.72 -6.11
C SER A 76 -6.90 3.02 -4.89
N ASN A 77 -7.48 1.84 -5.09
CA ASN A 77 -7.88 0.94 -4.02
C ASN A 77 -6.66 0.21 -3.41
N GLY A 78 -5.84 0.92 -2.63
CA GLY A 78 -4.58 0.39 -2.10
C GLY A 78 -3.46 0.35 -3.15
N LEU A 79 -2.28 -0.18 -2.79
CA LEU A 79 -1.10 -0.32 -3.67
C LEU A 79 -0.21 -1.46 -3.22
N ASN A 80 0.50 -2.07 -4.16
CA ASN A 80 1.73 -2.82 -3.86
C ASN A 80 2.88 -2.20 -4.66
N ILE A 81 3.98 -1.87 -3.99
CA ILE A 81 5.17 -1.25 -4.57
C ILE A 81 6.35 -2.21 -4.39
N MET A 82 7.12 -2.43 -5.46
CA MET A 82 8.28 -3.34 -5.53
C MET A 82 8.06 -4.68 -4.80
N SER A 83 7.06 -5.45 -5.23
CA SER A 83 6.71 -6.76 -4.66
C SER A 83 6.46 -6.72 -3.15
N THR A 84 5.70 -5.70 -2.74
CA THR A 84 5.23 -5.43 -1.36
C THR A 84 6.25 -4.83 -0.40
N THR A 85 7.42 -4.37 -0.89
CA THR A 85 8.34 -3.53 -0.10
C THR A 85 7.60 -2.42 0.66
N LEU A 86 6.64 -1.78 -0.03
CA LEU A 86 5.59 -0.99 0.61
C LEU A 86 4.24 -1.42 0.05
N CYS A 87 3.27 -1.61 0.92
CA CYS A 87 1.88 -1.83 0.53
C CYS A 87 0.92 -0.88 1.25
N LEU A 88 -0.13 -0.48 0.54
CA LEU A 88 -1.27 0.28 1.04
C LEU A 88 -2.52 -0.59 0.92
N PHE A 89 -3.27 -0.67 2.00
CA PHE A 89 -4.42 -1.55 2.15
C PHE A 89 -5.68 -0.91 1.56
N GLY A 90 -6.61 -1.72 1.10
CA GLY A 90 -7.83 -1.26 0.44
C GLY A 90 -9.02 -2.17 0.71
N CYS A 91 -10.06 -1.98 -0.09
CA CYS A 91 -11.22 -2.84 -0.15
C CYS A 91 -10.88 -4.15 -0.85
N ARG A 92 -10.93 -5.25 -0.10
CA ARG A 92 -10.79 -6.61 -0.63
C ARG A 92 -12.17 -7.19 -0.95
N LYS A 93 -12.40 -7.63 -2.19
CA LYS A 93 -13.71 -8.14 -2.65
C LYS A 93 -13.73 -9.64 -2.89
N LEU A 94 -12.59 -10.23 -3.25
CA LEU A 94 -12.50 -11.67 -3.52
C LEU A 94 -11.87 -12.42 -2.35
N VAL A 95 -12.42 -13.58 -2.03
CA VAL A 95 -11.85 -14.53 -1.06
C VAL A 95 -11.24 -15.69 -1.84
N GLY A 96 -10.02 -16.09 -1.51
CA GLY A 96 -9.32 -17.17 -2.20
C GLY A 96 -7.81 -17.01 -2.22
N ARG A 97 -7.12 -18.04 -2.72
CA ARG A 97 -5.66 -18.08 -2.93
C ARG A 97 -5.26 -18.35 -4.39
N ASP A 98 -6.22 -18.31 -5.31
CA ASP A 98 -5.91 -18.39 -6.74
C ASP A 98 -5.24 -17.09 -7.22
N ILE A 99 -4.68 -17.16 -8.42
CA ILE A 99 -3.90 -16.04 -8.98
C ILE A 99 -4.73 -14.77 -9.10
N THR A 100 -5.99 -14.87 -9.51
CA THR A 100 -6.89 -13.73 -9.67
C THR A 100 -7.22 -13.12 -8.31
N ALA A 101 -7.61 -13.95 -7.33
CA ALA A 101 -7.86 -13.50 -5.96
C ALA A 101 -6.62 -12.91 -5.26
N SER A 102 -5.41 -13.18 -5.76
CA SER A 102 -4.18 -12.53 -5.27
C SER A 102 -3.98 -11.11 -5.83
N ARG A 103 -4.61 -10.74 -6.96
CA ARG A 103 -4.45 -9.44 -7.62
C ARG A 103 -5.38 -8.37 -7.08
N GLN A 104 -5.40 -8.16 -5.78
CA GLN A 104 -6.21 -7.14 -5.11
C GLN A 104 -5.43 -6.65 -3.87
N PRO A 105 -5.77 -5.49 -3.29
CA PRO A 105 -5.06 -5.00 -2.11
C PRO A 105 -5.24 -5.94 -0.90
N PHE A 106 -4.38 -5.74 0.10
CA PHE A 106 -4.62 -6.26 1.45
C PHE A 106 -5.84 -5.57 2.08
N ASP A 107 -6.50 -6.27 3.01
CA ASP A 107 -7.81 -5.86 3.53
C ASP A 107 -7.70 -4.79 4.64
N LEU A 108 -8.11 -3.57 4.31
CA LEU A 108 -8.09 -2.41 5.19
C LEU A 108 -9.01 -2.59 6.41
N VAL A 109 -10.12 -3.32 6.24
CA VAL A 109 -11.10 -3.57 7.31
C VAL A 109 -10.49 -4.45 8.38
N THR A 110 -9.88 -5.57 8.00
CA THR A 110 -9.16 -6.46 8.94
C THR A 110 -8.11 -5.69 9.74
N LEU A 111 -7.27 -4.89 9.07
CA LEU A 111 -6.20 -4.10 9.69
C LEU A 111 -6.70 -3.16 10.81
N ASN A 112 -7.86 -2.53 10.62
CA ASN A 112 -8.40 -1.56 11.57
C ASN A 112 -9.46 -2.12 12.54
N THR A 113 -9.96 -3.34 12.29
CA THR A 113 -10.96 -4.00 13.17
C THR A 113 -10.28 -4.79 14.27
N TYR A 114 -9.25 -5.57 13.93
CA TYR A 114 -8.65 -6.51 14.87
C TYR A 114 -7.41 -5.91 15.53
N LYS A 115 -7.40 -5.87 16.86
CA LYS A 115 -6.26 -5.35 17.64
C LYS A 115 -4.97 -6.16 17.41
N SER A 116 -5.08 -7.44 17.05
CA SER A 116 -3.94 -8.31 16.74
C SER A 116 -3.15 -7.87 15.51
N GLU A 117 -3.78 -7.11 14.61
CA GLU A 117 -3.16 -6.62 13.37
C GLU A 117 -2.35 -5.34 13.57
N ARG A 118 -2.32 -4.78 14.78
CA ARG A 118 -1.70 -3.49 15.09
C ARG A 118 -0.77 -3.58 16.30
N PRO A 119 0.22 -2.68 16.43
CA PRO A 119 1.06 -2.58 17.62
C PRO A 119 0.25 -2.55 18.92
N LYS A 120 0.77 -3.18 19.98
CA LYS A 120 0.01 -3.38 21.24
C LYS A 120 -0.42 -2.06 21.90
N ASN A 121 0.40 -1.02 21.74
CA ASN A 121 0.15 0.32 22.25
C ASN A 121 -0.66 1.22 21.29
N ALA A 122 -1.09 0.70 20.13
CA ALA A 122 -1.94 1.46 19.21
C ALA A 122 -3.30 1.77 19.84
N THR A 123 -3.64 3.05 19.87
CA THR A 123 -4.94 3.55 20.31
C THR A 123 -5.98 3.41 19.19
N SER A 124 -7.27 3.60 19.51
CA SER A 124 -8.35 3.46 18.54
C SER A 124 -8.47 4.62 17.55
N ASN A 125 -7.88 5.79 17.84
CA ASN A 125 -7.89 6.95 16.94
C ASN A 125 -6.89 6.81 15.78
N LEU A 126 -5.78 6.10 15.97
CA LEU A 126 -4.81 5.86 14.89
C LEU A 126 -5.44 5.02 13.78
N PHE A 127 -5.28 5.44 12.54
CA PHE A 127 -5.81 4.73 11.37
C PHE A 127 -4.66 4.10 10.58
N PHE A 128 -4.52 2.78 10.67
CA PHE A 128 -3.46 2.05 9.99
C PHE A 128 -3.88 1.74 8.56
N PHE A 129 -2.98 1.91 7.61
CA PHE A 129 -3.36 1.82 6.19
C PHE A 129 -2.32 1.14 5.31
N GLY A 130 -1.18 0.73 5.86
CA GLY A 130 -0.12 0.11 5.08
C GLY A 130 1.03 -0.38 5.95
N GLY A 131 2.05 -0.93 5.28
CA GLY A 131 3.25 -1.40 5.95
C GLY A 131 4.34 -1.82 4.98
N TYR A 132 5.49 -2.15 5.56
CA TYR A 132 6.69 -2.60 4.87
C TYR A 132 6.91 -4.09 5.15
N ASP A 133 7.29 -4.85 4.13
CA ASP A 133 7.48 -6.30 4.23
C ASP A 133 8.77 -6.72 4.96
N TRP A 134 9.79 -5.85 4.98
CA TRP A 134 11.10 -6.11 5.57
C TRP A 134 11.03 -6.64 7.02
N ASP A 135 10.24 -5.97 7.86
CA ASP A 135 10.06 -6.35 9.27
C ASP A 135 8.60 -6.39 9.72
N GLY A 136 7.65 -6.09 8.82
CA GLY A 136 6.23 -5.95 9.15
C GLY A 136 5.88 -4.62 9.83
N SER A 137 6.76 -3.62 9.75
CA SER A 137 6.50 -2.27 10.22
C SER A 137 5.32 -1.65 9.48
N GLN A 138 4.66 -0.71 10.14
CA GLN A 138 3.36 -0.21 9.69
C GLN A 138 3.36 1.29 9.54
N VAL A 139 2.41 1.78 8.74
CA VAL A 139 2.11 3.20 8.60
C VAL A 139 0.68 3.50 9.00
N TYR A 140 0.51 4.63 9.69
CA TYR A 140 -0.78 5.11 10.15
C TYR A 140 -0.96 6.61 9.93
N LEU A 141 -2.22 7.03 9.83
CA LEU A 141 -2.65 8.42 9.74
C LEU A 141 -3.18 8.89 11.10
N THR A 142 -2.89 10.13 11.41
CA THR A 142 -3.45 10.89 12.53
C THR A 142 -4.51 11.90 12.05
N ASP A 143 -5.33 12.39 12.98
CA ASP A 143 -6.46 13.29 12.67
C ASP A 143 -6.01 14.65 12.07
N ASP A 144 -4.78 15.07 12.38
CA ASP A 144 -4.15 16.26 11.78
C ASP A 144 -3.61 16.01 10.36
N GLY A 145 -3.78 14.79 9.84
CA GLY A 145 -3.43 14.43 8.49
C GLY A 145 -1.98 14.04 8.26
N ARG A 146 -1.20 13.87 9.32
CA ARG A 146 0.19 13.39 9.22
C ARG A 146 0.22 11.88 9.05
N VAL A 147 1.17 11.41 8.26
CA VAL A 147 1.50 9.98 8.16
C VAL A 147 2.65 9.70 9.09
N HIS A 148 2.57 8.58 9.81
CA HIS A 148 3.59 8.11 10.72
C HIS A 148 4.00 6.69 10.36
N PHE A 149 5.30 6.44 10.44
CA PHE A 149 5.91 5.12 10.34
C PHE A 149 6.29 4.63 11.75
N CYS A 150 6.01 3.36 12.04
CA CYS A 150 6.31 2.75 13.33
C CYS A 150 6.73 1.29 13.21
N SER A 151 7.38 0.79 14.26
CA SER A 151 7.78 -0.62 14.34
C SER A 151 6.55 -1.55 14.40
N PRO A 152 6.72 -2.87 14.14
CA PRO A 152 5.61 -3.83 14.16
C PRO A 152 4.92 -3.94 15.53
N ASN A 153 5.68 -3.73 16.61
CA ASN A 153 5.23 -4.00 17.98
C ASN A 153 4.98 -2.73 18.82
N ASP A 154 5.43 -1.57 18.32
CA ASP A 154 5.33 -0.28 19.00
C ASP A 154 4.96 0.82 17.99
N CYS A 155 3.81 1.47 18.21
CA CYS A 155 3.30 2.56 17.38
C CYS A 155 3.96 3.93 17.64
N THR A 156 5.02 3.99 18.45
CA THR A 156 5.82 5.21 18.59
C THR A 156 6.38 5.60 17.23
N SER A 157 6.10 6.84 16.82
CA SER A 157 6.52 7.33 15.51
C SER A 157 8.04 7.37 15.41
N LEU A 158 8.57 6.61 14.45
CA LEU A 158 9.99 6.61 14.09
C LEU A 158 10.29 7.67 13.03
N LYS A 159 9.33 7.89 12.11
CA LYS A 159 9.36 8.93 11.09
C LYS A 159 7.95 9.43 10.81
N SER A 160 7.83 10.65 10.31
CA SER A 160 6.54 11.22 9.90
C SER A 160 6.64 12.10 8.66
N TRP A 161 5.50 12.23 7.98
CA TRP A 161 5.31 13.12 6.83
C TRP A 161 4.11 14.02 7.09
N ASN A 162 4.15 15.23 6.53
CA ASN A 162 3.07 16.21 6.72
C ASN A 162 1.77 15.86 5.98
N SER A 163 1.80 14.88 5.07
CA SER A 163 0.64 14.46 4.28
C SER A 163 0.86 13.09 3.66
N LEU A 164 -0.23 12.45 3.21
CA LEU A 164 -0.18 11.21 2.42
C LEU A 164 0.62 11.38 1.12
N ASP A 165 0.52 12.55 0.48
CA ASP A 165 1.20 12.84 -0.78
C ASP A 165 2.71 12.92 -0.60
N ASN A 166 3.17 13.58 0.47
CA ASN A 166 4.59 13.67 0.81
C ASN A 166 5.15 12.29 1.15
N PHE A 167 4.38 11.48 1.88
CA PHE A 167 4.72 10.09 2.17
C PHE A 167 4.90 9.28 0.88
N LEU A 168 3.87 9.19 0.05
CA LEU A 168 3.89 8.38 -1.17
C LEU A 168 5.02 8.81 -2.13
N LEU A 169 5.16 10.11 -2.39
CA LEU A 169 6.17 10.60 -3.32
C LEU A 169 7.59 10.27 -2.84
N SER A 170 7.90 10.59 -1.58
CA SER A 170 9.24 10.37 -1.04
C SER A 170 9.57 8.90 -0.88
N GLU A 171 8.61 8.07 -0.47
CA GLU A 171 8.83 6.64 -0.25
C GLU A 171 8.94 5.85 -1.56
N ILE A 172 8.11 6.15 -2.57
CA ILE A 172 8.26 5.52 -3.88
C ILE A 172 9.65 5.85 -4.47
N GLN A 173 10.06 7.12 -4.40
CA GLN A 173 11.37 7.54 -4.89
C GLN A 173 12.51 6.84 -4.12
N ARG A 174 12.43 6.80 -2.79
CA ARG A 174 13.44 6.14 -1.94
C ARG A 174 13.53 4.65 -2.23
N ILE A 175 12.40 3.95 -2.25
CA ILE A 175 12.34 2.51 -2.53
C ILE A 175 12.94 2.23 -3.89
N PHE A 176 12.60 3.00 -4.92
CA PHE A 176 13.12 2.77 -6.29
C PHE A 176 14.63 2.92 -6.43
N LEU A 177 15.32 3.57 -5.49
CA LEU A 177 16.78 3.64 -5.46
C LEU A 177 17.42 2.34 -4.94
N SER A 178 16.65 1.46 -4.31
CA SER A 178 17.13 0.18 -3.76
C SER A 178 17.08 -0.96 -4.79
N PHE A 179 16.60 -0.69 -6.01
CA PHE A 179 16.41 -1.69 -7.06
C PHE A 179 17.03 -1.23 -8.38
N ASP A 180 17.55 -2.19 -9.15
CA ASP A 180 18.07 -1.99 -10.50
C ASP A 180 16.96 -1.75 -11.54
N ASP A 181 17.33 -1.55 -12.80
CA ASP A 181 16.37 -1.31 -13.89
C ASP A 181 15.51 -2.55 -14.26
N ASN A 182 15.87 -3.73 -13.75
CA ASN A 182 15.07 -4.96 -13.87
C ASN A 182 14.20 -5.21 -12.64
N GLY A 183 14.23 -4.29 -11.66
CA GLY A 183 13.51 -4.39 -10.41
C GLY A 183 14.06 -5.44 -9.45
N VAL A 184 15.34 -5.79 -9.57
CA VAL A 184 16.06 -6.65 -8.63
C VAL A 184 16.66 -5.79 -7.53
N GLU A 185 16.55 -6.20 -6.27
CA GLU A 185 17.18 -5.51 -5.14
C GLU A 185 18.70 -5.40 -5.33
N LEU A 186 19.26 -4.23 -5.04
CA LEU A 186 20.70 -3.99 -5.14
C LEU A 186 21.46 -4.62 -3.96
N ASP A 187 20.83 -4.71 -2.78
CA ASP A 187 21.37 -5.33 -1.57
C ASP A 187 20.23 -5.88 -0.71
N GLU A 188 19.98 -7.18 -0.79
CA GLU A 188 18.95 -7.90 -0.02
C GLU A 188 19.22 -7.92 1.50
N THR A 189 20.40 -7.49 1.94
CA THR A 189 20.75 -7.41 3.37
C THR A 189 20.49 -6.02 3.96
N ALA A 190 20.26 -5.02 3.10
CA ALA A 190 20.00 -3.65 3.51
C ALA A 190 18.50 -3.45 3.80
N PRO A 191 18.13 -2.83 4.94
CA PRO A 191 16.74 -2.53 5.22
C PRO A 191 16.12 -1.61 4.17
N THR A 192 14.94 -1.99 3.68
CA THR A 192 14.13 -1.17 2.76
C THR A 192 13.22 -0.19 3.50
N LEU A 193 13.45 0.04 4.80
CA LEU A 193 12.63 0.88 5.67
C LEU A 193 12.91 2.38 5.53
N PRO A 194 11.97 3.25 5.94
CA PRO A 194 12.20 4.69 6.03
C PRO A 194 13.28 5.04 7.07
N VAL A 195 14.48 5.38 6.61
CA VAL A 195 15.55 6.02 7.41
C VAL A 195 15.34 7.52 7.56
#